data_AF-C5H3C0-F1
#
_entry.id   AF-C5H3C0-F1
#
_cell.length_a   1.000
_cell.length_b   1.000
_cell.length_c   1.000
_cell.angle_alpha   90.00
_cell.angle_beta   90.00
_cell.angle_gamma   90.00
#
_symmetry.space_group_name_H-M   'P 1'
#
loop_
_entity.id
_entity.type
_entity.pdbx_description
1 polymer ?
#
loop_
_entity_poly.entity_id
_entity_poly.type
_entity_poly.pdbx_seq_one_letter_code
_entity_poly.pdbx_strand_id
1 'polypeptide(L)'
;SVIVMIDLVIGYTAIQSMSKWARRNDMILHLHRAGHSTYTRQKNHGVSFRVIAKWMRMAGVDHIHAGTAVGKLEGDPLTVQGFYNICREEKNAVDLARGLFFEQPWANLRKVMPVASGGIHAGQMHQLIDL
;
A
#
# COMPACT_ATOMS: atom_id res chain seq x y z
N SER A 1 -16.50 -17.05 1.57
CA SER A 1 -15.72 -15.85 1.94
C SER A 1 -15.79 -14.87 0.77
N VAL A 2 -15.91 -13.56 1.02
CA VAL A 2 -15.99 -12.51 -0.03
C VAL A 2 -14.59 -11.97 -0.39
N ILE A 3 -13.56 -12.37 0.37
CA ILE A 3 -12.19 -11.86 0.27
C ILE A 3 -11.18 -13.00 0.42
N VAL A 4 -10.07 -12.92 -0.32
CA VAL A 4 -8.89 -13.78 -0.19
C VAL A 4 -7.63 -12.93 0.00
N MET A 5 -6.64 -13.48 0.71
CA MET A 5 -5.36 -12.83 0.98
C MET A 5 -4.23 -13.49 0.19
N ILE A 6 -3.29 -12.69 -0.30
CA ILE A 6 -2.05 -13.13 -0.95
C ILE A 6 -0.86 -12.37 -0.37
N ASP A 7 0.34 -12.94 -0.51
CA ASP A 7 1.58 -12.29 -0.07
C ASP A 7 2.39 -11.73 -1.25
N LEU A 8 3.05 -10.59 -1.03
CA LEU A 8 3.97 -9.97 -2.00
C LEU A 8 5.09 -10.93 -2.46
N VAL A 9 5.51 -11.87 -1.60
CA VAL A 9 6.58 -12.82 -1.91
C VAL A 9 6.24 -13.79 -3.05
N ILE A 10 4.95 -13.94 -3.40
CA ILE A 10 4.53 -14.83 -4.50
C ILE A 10 4.97 -14.29 -5.88
N GLY A 11 5.33 -13.00 -5.96
CA GLY A 11 5.86 -12.36 -7.16
C GLY A 11 4.80 -11.74 -8.06
N TYR A 12 5.19 -10.67 -8.77
CA TYR A 12 4.30 -9.83 -9.58
C TYR A 12 3.50 -10.61 -10.63
N THR A 13 4.11 -11.60 -11.28
CA THR A 13 3.46 -12.46 -12.28
C THR A 13 2.29 -13.24 -11.69
N ALA A 14 2.49 -13.85 -10.52
CA ALA A 14 1.43 -14.60 -9.84
C ALA A 14 0.34 -13.66 -9.29
N ILE A 15 0.72 -12.51 -8.73
CA ILE A 15 -0.22 -11.49 -8.25
C ILE A 15 -1.18 -11.06 -9.37
N GLN A 16 -0.67 -10.79 -10.59
CA GLN A 16 -1.53 -10.42 -11.73
C GLN A 16 -2.49 -11.55 -12.15
N SER A 17 -2.04 -12.81 -12.10
CA SER A 17 -2.91 -13.96 -12.35
C SER A 17 -4.04 -14.05 -11.32
N MET A 18 -3.73 -13.85 -10.04
CA MET A 18 -4.70 -13.89 -8.95
C MET A 18 -5.66 -12.69 -8.99
N SER A 19 -5.19 -11.51 -9.36
CA SER A 19 -6.03 -10.32 -9.58
C SER A 19 -7.06 -10.53 -10.70
N LYS A 20 -6.62 -11.09 -11.84
CA LYS A 20 -7.52 -11.45 -12.95
C LYS A 20 -8.53 -12.51 -12.52
N TRP A 21 -8.12 -13.51 -11.75
CA TRP A 21 -9.01 -14.52 -11.22
C TRP A 21 -10.03 -13.91 -10.25
N ALA A 22 -9.59 -13.07 -9.31
CA ALA A 22 -10.45 -12.45 -8.32
C ALA A 22 -11.54 -11.60 -8.98
N ARG A 23 -11.17 -10.82 -10.00
CA ARG A 23 -12.13 -10.05 -10.81
C ARG A 23 -13.18 -10.93 -11.51
N ARG A 24 -12.78 -12.08 -12.07
CA ARG A 24 -13.71 -12.97 -12.80
C ARG A 24 -14.65 -13.75 -11.88
N ASN A 25 -14.36 -13.78 -10.58
CA ASN A 25 -15.12 -14.55 -9.60
C ASN A 25 -15.73 -13.65 -8.51
N ASP A 26 -15.79 -12.34 -8.75
CA ASP A 26 -16.34 -11.34 -7.82
C ASP A 26 -15.75 -11.43 -6.40
N MET A 27 -14.44 -11.62 -6.32
CA MET A 27 -13.68 -11.71 -5.07
C MET A 27 -12.85 -10.45 -4.82
N ILE A 28 -12.77 -10.03 -3.55
CA ILE A 28 -11.83 -9.00 -3.10
C ILE A 28 -10.45 -9.63 -2.87
N LEU A 29 -9.38 -8.94 -3.29
CA LEU A 29 -7.99 -9.39 -3.16
C LEU A 29 -7.20 -8.51 -2.19
N HIS A 30 -6.89 -9.06 -1.02
CA HIS A 30 -6.07 -8.42 0.00
C HIS A 30 -4.59 -8.79 -0.18
N LEU A 31 -3.71 -7.79 -0.24
CA LEU A 31 -2.27 -7.99 -0.32
C LEU A 31 -1.58 -7.74 1.02
N HIS A 32 -0.97 -8.79 1.56
CA HIS A 32 0.01 -8.68 2.61
C HIS A 32 1.42 -8.49 2.03
N ARG A 33 2.20 -7.56 2.59
CA ARG A 33 3.48 -7.11 2.01
C ARG A 33 4.69 -7.87 2.55
N ALA A 34 4.56 -9.16 2.84
CA ALA A 34 5.66 -9.97 3.39
C ALA A 34 6.98 -9.78 2.62
N GLY A 35 8.10 -9.67 3.35
CA GLY A 35 9.44 -9.51 2.77
C GLY A 35 9.77 -8.13 2.18
N HIS A 36 8.85 -7.16 2.16
CA HIS A 36 9.11 -5.85 1.55
C HIS A 36 10.28 -5.09 2.20
N SER A 37 10.40 -5.16 3.54
CA SER A 37 11.39 -4.40 4.29
C SER A 37 12.84 -4.78 3.99
N THR A 38 13.05 -5.95 3.39
CA THR A 38 14.38 -6.41 2.92
C THR A 38 15.00 -5.42 1.94
N TYR A 39 14.20 -4.72 1.14
CA TYR A 39 14.68 -3.78 0.12
C TYR A 39 13.95 -2.42 0.13
N THR A 40 13.04 -2.18 1.09
CA THR A 40 12.36 -0.88 1.24
C THR A 40 12.79 -0.08 2.46
N ARG A 41 13.51 -0.69 3.42
CA ARG A 41 13.79 -0.06 4.73
C ARG A 41 14.99 0.89 4.71
N GLN A 42 16.03 0.54 3.95
CA GLN A 42 17.25 1.34 3.92
C GLN A 42 17.04 2.60 3.07
N LYS A 43 17.37 3.77 3.61
CA LYS A 43 17.18 5.06 2.92
C LYS A 43 18.20 5.30 1.81
N ASN A 44 19.38 4.70 1.91
CA ASN A 44 20.51 4.87 1.00
C ASN A 44 20.59 3.81 -0.12
N HIS A 45 19.79 2.74 -0.05
CA HIS A 45 19.81 1.67 -1.05
C HIS A 45 18.47 0.91 -1.07
N GLY A 46 18.00 0.57 -2.28
CA GLY A 46 16.78 -0.22 -2.47
C GLY A 46 15.69 0.53 -3.23
N VAL A 47 14.43 0.18 -2.95
CA VAL A 47 13.24 0.73 -3.61
C VAL A 47 12.26 1.20 -2.55
N SER A 48 11.87 2.47 -2.58
CA SER A 48 10.88 2.98 -1.62
C SER A 48 9.53 2.25 -1.79
N PHE A 49 8.85 1.96 -0.68
CA PHE A 49 7.55 1.29 -0.69
C PHE A 49 6.49 2.04 -1.53
N ARG A 50 6.60 3.36 -1.69
CA ARG A 50 5.72 4.14 -2.57
C ARG A 50 5.69 3.60 -4.01
N VAL A 51 6.83 3.10 -4.49
CA VAL A 51 6.97 2.53 -5.85
C VAL A 51 6.24 1.20 -5.93
N ILE A 52 6.39 0.34 -4.91
CA ILE A 52 5.66 -0.93 -4.80
C ILE A 52 4.15 -0.69 -4.70
N ALA A 53 3.71 0.30 -3.92
CA ALA A 53 2.30 0.66 -3.80
C ALA A 53 1.70 1.05 -5.17
N LYS A 54 2.43 1.82 -5.98
CA LYS A 54 2.04 2.14 -7.36
C LYS A 54 1.90 0.88 -8.22
N TRP A 55 2.91 -0.01 -8.17
CA TRP A 55 2.89 -1.26 -8.93
C TRP A 55 1.74 -2.17 -8.52
N MET A 56 1.42 -2.25 -7.23
CA MET A 56 0.33 -3.08 -6.72
C MET A 56 -1.04 -2.54 -7.08
N ARG A 57 -1.22 -1.21 -7.05
CA ARG A 57 -2.44 -0.57 -7.58
C ARG A 57 -2.66 -0.90 -9.05
N MET A 58 -1.60 -0.90 -9.86
CA MET A 58 -1.66 -1.31 -11.28
C MET A 58 -1.83 -2.82 -11.47
N ALA A 59 -1.27 -3.65 -10.57
CA ALA A 59 -1.45 -5.10 -10.59
C ALA A 59 -2.90 -5.51 -10.24
N GLY A 60 -3.66 -4.62 -9.59
CA GLY A 60 -5.09 -4.77 -9.34
C GLY A 60 -5.43 -5.46 -8.02
N VAL A 61 -4.66 -5.22 -6.97
CA VAL A 61 -5.05 -5.61 -5.61
C VAL A 61 -6.05 -4.59 -5.04
N ASP A 62 -6.97 -5.03 -4.19
CA ASP A 62 -7.99 -4.16 -3.61
C ASP A 62 -7.52 -3.53 -2.30
N HIS A 63 -6.80 -4.29 -1.47
CA HIS A 63 -6.21 -3.81 -0.22
C HIS A 63 -4.70 -4.00 -0.21
N ILE A 64 -3.97 -3.10 0.46
CA ILE A 64 -2.53 -3.26 0.71
C ILE A 64 -2.15 -2.74 2.09
N HIS A 65 -1.32 -3.48 2.82
CA HIS A 65 -0.70 -2.95 4.04
C HIS A 65 0.21 -1.75 3.71
N ALA A 66 -0.12 -0.56 4.21
CA ALA A 66 0.60 0.68 3.90
C ALA A 66 1.46 1.18 5.07
N GLY A 67 1.30 0.62 6.27
CA GLY A 67 2.00 1.06 7.48
C GLY A 67 1.08 1.86 8.40
N THR A 68 1.56 2.12 9.62
CA THR A 68 0.68 2.56 10.72
C THR A 68 1.16 3.83 11.42
N ALA A 69 2.39 4.29 11.14
CA ALA A 69 3.10 5.41 11.77
C ALA A 69 3.32 5.32 13.30
N VAL A 70 2.29 4.97 14.07
CA VAL A 70 2.32 4.80 15.54
C VAL A 70 2.40 3.32 15.98
N GLY A 71 2.59 2.40 15.03
CA GLY A 71 2.62 0.96 15.30
C GLY A 71 4.01 0.45 15.71
N LYS A 72 4.13 -0.88 15.86
CA LYS A 72 5.41 -1.54 16.22
C LYS A 72 6.47 -1.53 15.11
N LEU A 73 6.06 -1.31 13.87
CA LEU A 73 6.91 -1.37 12.68
C LEU A 73 7.30 0.04 12.24
N GLU A 74 8.46 0.17 11.61
CA GLU A 74 8.96 1.45 11.10
C GLU A 74 7.97 2.10 10.10
N GLY A 75 7.85 3.42 10.21
CA GLY A 75 7.06 4.24 9.30
C GLY A 75 7.00 5.68 9.79
N ASP A 76 7.77 6.57 9.18
CA ASP A 76 7.67 8.01 9.40
C ASP A 76 6.27 8.54 9.00
N PRO A 77 5.58 9.38 9.81
CA PRO A 77 4.22 9.81 9.55
C PRO A 77 4.00 10.46 8.17
N LEU A 78 4.86 11.40 7.76
CA LEU A 78 4.72 12.08 6.47
C LEU A 78 4.96 11.14 5.29
N THR A 79 5.93 10.23 5.44
CA THR A 79 6.22 9.20 4.45
C THR A 79 5.05 8.22 4.31
N VAL A 80 4.45 7.80 5.43
CA VAL A 80 3.27 6.91 5.44
C VAL A 80 2.07 7.60 4.79
N GLN A 81 1.81 8.87 5.09
CA GLN A 81 0.77 9.65 4.39
C GLN A 81 0.96 9.62 2.87
N GLY A 82 2.20 9.78 2.39
CA GLY A 82 2.52 9.65 0.96
C GLY A 82 2.12 8.29 0.36
N PHE A 83 2.30 7.19 1.10
CA PHE A 83 1.85 5.86 0.66
C PHE A 83 0.32 5.77 0.57
N TYR A 84 -0.39 6.35 1.55
CA TYR A 84 -1.84 6.37 1.59
C TYR A 84 -2.42 7.20 0.44
N ASN A 85 -1.81 8.35 0.11
CA ASN A 85 -2.22 9.20 -0.99
C ASN A 85 -2.09 8.47 -2.34
N ILE A 86 -1.00 7.73 -2.55
CA ILE A 86 -0.80 6.89 -3.75
C ILE A 86 -1.90 5.85 -3.92
N CYS A 87 -2.40 5.27 -2.82
CA CYS A 87 -3.43 4.25 -2.88
C CYS A 87 -4.82 4.84 -3.19
N ARG A 88 -5.14 6.03 -2.65
CA ARG A 88 -6.50 6.56 -2.59
C ARG A 88 -6.82 7.68 -3.57
N GLU A 89 -5.86 8.50 -3.96
CA GLU A 89 -6.15 9.68 -4.77
C GLU A 89 -6.28 9.33 -6.26
N GLU A 90 -7.04 10.15 -7.00
CA GLU A 90 -7.18 10.04 -8.46
C GLU A 90 -6.03 10.70 -9.20
N LYS A 91 -5.37 11.66 -8.54
CA LYS A 91 -4.18 12.34 -9.00
C LYS A 91 -3.36 12.75 -7.79
N ASN A 92 -2.08 12.36 -7.76
CA ASN A 92 -1.14 12.85 -6.75
C ASN A 92 -0.37 14.04 -7.33
N ALA A 93 -0.36 15.18 -6.64
CA ALA A 93 0.53 16.30 -6.97
C ALA A 93 1.97 16.03 -6.47
N VAL A 94 2.92 16.86 -6.91
CA VAL A 94 4.26 16.87 -6.32
C VAL A 94 4.17 17.39 -4.88
N ASP A 95 4.70 16.61 -3.94
CA ASP A 95 4.80 16.94 -2.52
C ASP A 95 6.06 16.27 -1.96
N LEU A 96 7.14 17.04 -1.87
CA LEU A 96 8.44 16.53 -1.44
C LEU A 96 8.45 16.14 0.04
N ALA A 97 7.62 16.78 0.88
CA ALA A 97 7.54 16.46 2.31
C ALA A 97 6.95 15.07 2.53
N ARG A 98 6.02 14.64 1.67
CA ARG A 98 5.45 13.27 1.67
C ARG A 98 6.19 12.31 0.73
N GLY A 99 7.30 12.75 0.13
CA GLY A 99 8.12 11.95 -0.78
C GLY A 99 7.45 11.66 -2.14
N LEU A 100 6.54 12.52 -2.59
CA LEU A 100 5.90 12.48 -3.91
C LEU A 100 6.68 13.38 -4.87
N PHE A 101 7.61 12.78 -5.61
CA PHE A 101 8.52 13.53 -6.50
C PHE A 101 7.93 13.91 -7.86
N PHE A 102 6.87 13.22 -8.28
CA PHE A 102 6.29 13.38 -9.60
C PHE A 102 4.77 13.48 -9.48
N GLU A 103 4.20 14.32 -10.35
CA GLU A 103 2.76 14.31 -10.57
C GLU A 103 2.33 12.96 -11.15
N GLN A 104 1.25 12.39 -10.62
CA GLN A 104 0.77 11.06 -10.99
C GLN A 104 -0.74 11.09 -11.20
N PRO A 105 -1.23 11.23 -12.44
CA PRO A 105 -2.62 10.91 -12.76
C PRO A 105 -2.85 9.39 -12.76
N TRP A 106 -4.01 8.95 -12.27
CA TRP A 106 -4.42 7.54 -12.26
C TRP A 106 -5.48 7.19 -13.30
N ALA A 107 -6.01 8.17 -14.04
CA ALA A 107 -6.92 7.98 -15.18
C ALA A 107 -8.05 6.97 -14.91
N ASN A 108 -8.80 7.19 -13.81
CA ASN A 108 -9.92 6.34 -13.35
C ASN A 108 -9.54 4.90 -12.94
N LEU A 109 -8.26 4.60 -12.74
CA LEU A 109 -7.85 3.36 -12.09
C LEU A 109 -8.41 3.31 -10.66
N ARG A 110 -9.02 2.18 -10.32
CA ARG A 110 -9.66 1.96 -9.02
C ARG A 110 -8.69 2.28 -7.87
N LYS A 111 -9.25 2.81 -6.79
CA LYS A 111 -8.55 3.15 -5.56
C LYS A 111 -8.26 1.86 -4.79
N VAL A 112 -7.13 1.81 -4.10
CA VAL A 112 -6.74 0.72 -3.20
C VAL A 112 -7.00 1.17 -1.77
N MET A 113 -7.56 0.30 -0.94
CA MET A 113 -7.72 0.57 0.49
C MET A 113 -6.39 0.30 1.22
N PRO A 114 -5.70 1.34 1.73
CA PRO A 114 -4.52 1.14 2.55
C PRO A 114 -4.92 0.55 3.92
N VAL A 115 -4.11 -0.38 4.42
CA VAL A 115 -4.35 -1.09 5.68
C VAL A 115 -3.27 -0.74 6.70
N ALA A 116 -3.69 -0.13 7.81
CA ALA A 116 -2.89 0.02 9.02
C ALA A 116 -2.93 -1.30 9.82
N SER A 117 -1.78 -1.81 10.23
CA SER A 117 -1.67 -3.03 11.04
C SER A 117 -0.33 -3.12 11.75
N GLY A 118 -0.25 -3.95 12.79
CA GLY A 118 0.99 -4.26 13.50
C GLY A 118 1.19 -3.41 14.75
N GLY A 119 0.93 -4.00 15.91
CA GLY A 119 1.22 -3.40 17.21
C GLY A 119 0.36 -2.18 17.52
N ILE A 120 -0.90 -2.21 17.13
CA ILE A 120 -1.90 -1.18 17.47
C ILE A 120 -2.90 -1.70 18.49
N HIS A 121 -3.42 -0.79 19.30
CA HIS A 121 -4.46 -1.08 20.30
C HIS A 121 -5.43 0.12 20.45
N ALA A 122 -6.51 -0.06 21.21
CA ALA A 122 -7.58 0.92 21.35
C ALA A 122 -7.10 2.32 21.82
N GLY A 123 -6.03 2.38 22.61
CA GLY A 123 -5.45 3.63 23.10
C GLY A 123 -4.90 4.54 21.99
N GLN A 124 -4.62 3.99 20.81
CA GLN A 124 -4.06 4.74 19.68
C GLN A 124 -5.11 5.14 18.64
N MET A 125 -6.39 4.81 18.87
CA MET A 125 -7.45 5.02 17.87
C MET A 125 -7.57 6.49 17.45
N HIS A 126 -7.39 7.41 18.40
CA HIS A 126 -7.40 8.85 18.16
C HIS A 126 -6.32 9.27 17.14
N GLN A 127 -5.14 8.65 17.17
CA GLN A 127 -4.09 8.94 16.19
C GLN A 127 -4.37 8.30 14.83
N LEU A 128 -4.92 7.08 14.82
CA LEU A 128 -5.13 6.31 13.59
C LEU A 128 -6.16 6.92 12.64
N ILE A 129 -7.17 7.61 13.18
CA ILE A 129 -8.23 8.23 12.38
C ILE A 129 -7.89 9.65 11.91
N ASP A 130 -6.89 10.29 12.53
CA ASP A 130 -6.48 11.66 12.22
C ASP A 130 -5.32 11.74 11.21
N LEU A 131 -4.49 10.68 11.12
CA LEU A 131 -3.25 10.65 10.35
C LEU A 131 -3.41 10.54 8.82
#